data_AF-A0A1W1UZP2-F1
#
_entry.id   AF-A0A1W1UZP2-F1
#
_cell.length_a   1.000
_cell.length_b   1.000
_cell.length_c   1.000
_cell.angle_alpha   90.00
_cell.angle_beta   90.00
_cell.angle_gamma   90.00
#
_symmetry.space_group_name_H-M   'P 1'
#
loop_
_entity.id
_entity.type
_entity.pdbx_description
1 polymer ?
#
loop_
_entity_poly.entity_id
_entity_poly.type
_entity_poly.pdbx_seq_one_letter_code
_entity_poly.pdbx_strand_id
1 'polypeptide(L)'
;MQDESTQAGHYEGSSTGVRMGSCSLTLSGGRDAQSKLLPETGTIDGQEADAAEVLKLLEWAKVEGHVKEVNDDRRPLTIGKAAARQLHLELGRLQFREHYALASEVLGVEVTSLAALTAEDAALVRDYAYGQWGLVAGEVAA
;
A
#
# COMPACT_ATOMS: atom_id res chain seq x y z
N MET A 1 39.38 -34.03 51.04
CA MET A 1 39.27 -32.73 51.73
C MET A 1 39.82 -31.71 50.74
N GLN A 2 39.00 -31.04 49.91
CA GLN A 2 38.10 -29.90 50.26
C GLN A 2 38.92 -28.81 50.99
N ASP A 3 39.00 -27.55 50.55
CA ASP A 3 37.93 -26.67 50.07
C ASP A 3 38.57 -25.42 49.42
N GLU A 4 38.11 -24.99 48.24
CA GLU A 4 37.14 -23.90 47.97
C GLU A 4 37.79 -22.51 47.76
N SER A 5 37.82 -22.14 46.48
CA SER A 5 38.03 -20.80 45.97
C SER A 5 36.69 -20.09 45.82
N THR A 6 36.58 -18.88 46.36
CA THR A 6 35.45 -17.95 46.18
C THR A 6 35.31 -17.50 44.72
N GLN A 7 34.12 -17.64 44.13
CA GLN A 7 33.81 -17.13 42.78
C GLN A 7 32.53 -16.27 42.76
N ALA A 8 32.69 -15.06 42.19
CA ALA A 8 31.77 -14.17 41.47
C ALA A 8 30.30 -14.04 41.89
N GLY A 9 29.92 -12.81 42.29
CA GLY A 9 28.54 -12.35 42.23
C GLY A 9 28.13 -12.02 40.78
N HIS A 10 27.31 -12.89 40.17
CA HIS A 10 26.52 -12.59 38.98
C HIS A 10 25.12 -12.20 39.45
N TYR A 11 24.63 -11.03 39.00
CA TYR A 11 23.24 -10.63 39.25
C TYR A 11 22.33 -11.31 38.23
N GLU A 12 21.50 -12.22 38.71
CA GLU A 12 20.44 -12.88 37.93
C GLU A 12 19.20 -11.95 37.93
N GLY A 13 18.94 -11.29 36.80
CA GLY A 13 17.68 -10.59 36.59
C GLY A 13 16.62 -11.57 36.08
N SER A 14 15.47 -11.65 36.75
CA SER A 14 14.36 -12.52 36.35
C SER A 14 13.80 -12.10 34.99
N SER A 15 14.14 -12.82 33.91
CA SER A 15 13.47 -12.67 32.61
C SER A 15 12.21 -13.52 32.58
N THR A 16 11.04 -12.89 32.58
CA THR A 16 9.77 -13.59 32.34
C THR A 16 9.52 -13.65 30.84
N GLY A 17 9.67 -14.83 30.24
CA GLY A 17 9.23 -15.09 28.88
C GLY A 17 7.74 -15.45 28.86
N VAL A 18 6.89 -14.56 28.36
CA VAL A 18 5.47 -14.85 28.12
C VAL A 18 5.29 -15.14 26.64
N ARG A 19 4.90 -16.37 26.30
CA ARG A 19 4.45 -16.71 24.95
C ARG A 19 2.94 -16.59 24.90
N MET A 20 2.44 -15.44 24.46
CA MET A 20 1.01 -15.30 24.13
C MET A 20 0.70 -16.07 22.85
N GLY A 21 -0.55 -16.53 22.71
CA GLY A 21 -1.04 -17.24 21.53
C GLY A 21 -0.99 -16.38 20.27
N SER A 22 -1.63 -16.85 19.19
CA SER A 22 -1.79 -16.04 17.99
C SER A 22 -2.52 -14.74 18.33
N CYS A 23 -1.90 -13.59 18.03
CA CYS A 23 -2.55 -12.28 18.09
C CYS A 23 -2.75 -11.73 16.67
N SER A 24 -3.79 -10.94 16.48
CA SER A 24 -4.05 -10.20 15.25
C SER A 24 -3.56 -8.77 15.42
N LEU A 25 -2.64 -8.35 14.56
CA LEU A 25 -2.08 -7.00 14.55
C LEU A 25 -2.59 -6.28 13.30
N THR A 26 -3.17 -5.10 13.47
CA THR A 26 -3.59 -4.25 12.36
C THR A 26 -2.90 -2.90 12.47
N LEU A 27 -2.16 -2.52 11.43
CA LEU A 27 -1.62 -1.18 11.30
C LEU A 27 -2.34 -0.49 10.13
N SER A 28 -3.05 0.58 10.44
CA SER A 28 -3.74 1.42 9.46
C SER A 28 -2.95 2.69 9.25
N GLY A 29 -2.76 3.06 7.99
CA GLY A 29 -2.10 4.30 7.61
C GLY A 29 -2.39 4.58 6.15
N GLY A 30 -2.01 5.76 5.68
CA GLY A 30 -2.23 6.10 4.27
C GLY A 30 -2.09 7.57 3.98
N ARG A 31 -2.59 7.95 2.82
CA ARG A 31 -2.69 9.34 2.40
C ARG A 31 -4.14 9.67 2.08
N ASP A 32 -4.54 10.91 2.34
CA ASP A 32 -5.82 11.42 1.87
C ASP A 32 -5.80 11.68 0.35
N ALA A 33 -6.94 12.12 -0.20
CA ALA A 33 -7.08 12.46 -1.62
C ALA A 33 -6.16 13.63 -2.06
N GLN A 34 -5.55 14.35 -1.13
CA GLN A 34 -4.62 15.45 -1.33
C GLN A 34 -3.16 15.01 -1.09
N SER A 35 -2.90 13.71 -1.01
CA SER A 35 -1.59 13.12 -0.72
C SER A 35 -1.01 13.47 0.67
N LYS A 36 -1.80 14.04 1.57
CA LYS A 36 -1.38 14.30 2.94
C LYS A 36 -1.40 13.00 3.74
N LEU A 37 -0.36 12.76 4.53
CA LEU A 37 -0.28 11.61 5.41
C LEU A 37 -1.42 11.63 6.44
N LEU A 38 -2.16 10.53 6.51
CA LEU A 38 -3.08 10.24 7.59
C LEU A 38 -2.29 9.74 8.81
N PRO A 39 -2.76 10.00 10.04
CA PRO A 39 -2.12 9.46 11.23
C PRO A 39 -2.16 7.93 11.18
N GLU A 40 -1.04 7.32 11.54
CA GLU A 40 -0.97 5.87 11.71
C GLU A 40 -1.76 5.47 12.95
N THR A 41 -2.58 4.44 12.85
CA THR A 41 -3.33 3.87 13.98
C THR A 41 -3.06 2.38 14.05
N GLY A 42 -2.96 1.85 15.27
CA GLY A 42 -2.68 0.45 15.54
C GLY A 42 -3.83 -0.22 16.27
N THR A 43 -4.05 -1.51 15.99
CA THR A 43 -4.85 -2.36 16.88
C THR A 43 -4.16 -3.70 17.16
N ILE A 44 -4.39 -4.22 18.36
CA ILE A 44 -3.98 -5.55 18.82
C ILE A 44 -5.25 -6.28 19.22
N ASP A 45 -5.56 -7.39 18.57
CA ASP A 45 -6.79 -8.16 18.75
C ASP A 45 -8.07 -7.28 18.67
N GLY A 46 -8.03 -6.27 17.79
CA GLY A 46 -9.11 -5.32 17.58
C GLY A 46 -9.24 -4.20 18.62
N GLN A 47 -8.38 -4.16 19.65
CA GLN A 47 -8.30 -3.05 20.60
C GLN A 47 -7.32 -1.99 20.10
N GLU A 48 -7.67 -0.72 20.25
CA GLU A 48 -6.79 0.39 19.90
C GLU A 48 -5.49 0.32 20.70
N ALA A 49 -4.38 0.39 19.98
CA ALA A 49 -3.04 0.35 20.52
C ALA A 49 -2.18 1.41 19.85
N ASP A 50 -1.07 1.76 20.49
CA ASP A 50 -0.13 2.71 19.91
C ASP A 50 0.46 2.14 18.60
N ALA A 51 0.48 2.96 17.55
CA ALA A 51 0.94 2.53 16.24
C ALA A 51 2.42 2.09 16.26
N ALA A 52 3.26 2.72 17.08
CA ALA A 52 4.66 2.33 17.20
C ALA A 52 4.84 1.01 17.97
N GLU A 53 3.94 0.70 18.91
CA GLU A 53 3.90 -0.60 19.59
C GLU A 53 3.50 -1.72 18.61
N VAL A 54 2.45 -1.51 17.82
CA VAL A 54 2.02 -2.47 16.80
C VAL A 54 3.11 -2.71 15.75
N LEU A 55 3.79 -1.64 15.30
CA LEU A 55 4.89 -1.75 14.35
C LEU A 55 6.04 -2.59 14.89
N LYS A 56 6.44 -2.38 16.16
CA LYS A 56 7.49 -3.20 16.80
C LYS A 56 7.10 -4.67 16.87
N LEU A 57 5.85 -4.99 17.19
CA LEU A 57 5.36 -6.36 17.25
C LEU A 57 5.34 -7.01 15.86
N LEU A 58 4.95 -6.27 14.83
CA LEU A 58 4.99 -6.73 13.43
C LEU A 58 6.43 -6.98 12.95
N GLU A 59 7.36 -6.07 13.26
CA GLU A 59 8.78 -6.23 12.94
C GLU A 59 9.36 -7.47 13.61
N TRP A 60 9.06 -7.67 14.90
CA TRP A 60 9.51 -8.83 15.66
C TRP A 60 8.95 -10.14 15.08
N ALA A 61 7.64 -10.19 14.82
CA ALA A 61 7.01 -11.37 14.22
C ALA A 61 7.54 -11.69 12.81
N LYS A 62 7.91 -10.67 12.02
CA LYS A 62 8.49 -10.83 10.68
C LYS A 62 9.88 -11.46 10.75
N VAL A 63 10.70 -11.07 11.73
CA VAL A 63 12.04 -11.64 11.95
C VAL A 63 11.95 -13.12 12.33
N GLU A 64 10.93 -13.52 13.10
CA GLU A 64 10.73 -14.92 13.49
C GLU A 64 9.96 -15.77 12.46
N GLY A 65 9.52 -15.19 11.34
CA GLY A 65 8.79 -15.90 10.29
C GLY A 65 7.37 -16.32 10.69
N HIS A 66 6.79 -15.66 11.71
CA HIS A 66 5.46 -15.98 12.26
C HIS A 66 4.34 -15.08 11.73
N VAL A 67 4.62 -14.20 10.76
CA VAL A 67 3.60 -13.33 10.15
C VAL A 67 2.94 -14.03 8.98
N LYS A 68 1.62 -14.22 9.09
CA LYS A 68 0.75 -14.49 7.96
C LYS A 68 -0.11 -13.26 7.74
N GLU A 69 -0.01 -12.66 6.57
CA GLU A 69 -0.91 -11.59 6.17
C GLU A 69 -2.35 -12.12 6.12
N VAL A 70 -3.24 -11.47 6.89
CA VAL A 70 -4.64 -11.88 7.05
C VAL A 70 -5.55 -11.10 6.10
N ASN A 71 -5.23 -9.82 5.85
CA ASN A 71 -5.99 -8.96 4.94
C ASN A 71 -5.13 -7.77 4.46
N ASP A 72 -5.21 -7.42 3.17
CA ASP A 72 -4.67 -6.19 2.58
C ASP A 72 -5.80 -5.44 1.87
N ASP A 73 -6.41 -4.48 2.56
CA ASP A 73 -7.50 -3.65 2.03
C ASP A 73 -6.98 -2.37 1.34
N ARG A 74 -5.71 -2.32 0.90
CA ARG A 74 -5.17 -1.17 0.18
C ARG A 74 -5.96 -0.94 -1.11
N ARG A 75 -6.78 0.11 -1.09
CA ARG A 75 -7.41 0.62 -2.32
C ARG A 75 -6.36 1.38 -3.13
N PRO A 76 -6.22 1.09 -4.43
CA PRO A 76 -5.30 1.84 -5.27
C PRO A 76 -5.68 3.32 -5.29
N LEU A 77 -4.68 4.20 -5.21
CA LEU A 77 -4.92 5.64 -5.31
C LEU A 77 -5.44 5.99 -6.70
N THR A 78 -6.48 6.84 -6.74
CA THR A 78 -6.98 7.39 -7.99
C THR A 78 -6.16 8.59 -8.44
N ILE A 79 -6.13 8.86 -9.74
CA ILE A 79 -5.33 9.95 -10.33
C ILE A 79 -5.83 11.36 -9.95
N GLY A 80 -7.08 11.47 -9.50
CA GLY A 80 -7.70 12.73 -9.10
C GLY A 80 -7.92 13.72 -10.25
N LYS A 81 -8.48 14.89 -9.93
CA LYS A 81 -8.98 15.86 -10.93
C LYS A 81 -7.87 16.45 -11.82
N ALA A 82 -6.70 16.71 -11.27
CA ALA A 82 -5.61 17.37 -12.00
C ALA A 82 -5.07 16.48 -13.12
N ALA A 83 -4.73 15.23 -12.80
CA ALA A 83 -4.28 14.26 -13.80
C ALA A 83 -5.41 13.85 -14.75
N ALA A 84 -6.64 13.71 -14.27
CA ALA A 84 -7.80 13.47 -15.12
C ALA A 84 -8.02 14.58 -16.16
N ARG A 85 -7.78 15.85 -15.81
CA ARG A 85 -7.84 16.96 -16.76
C ARG A 85 -6.76 16.84 -17.83
N GLN A 86 -5.55 16.40 -17.48
CA GLN A 86 -4.48 16.18 -18.45
C GLN A 86 -4.85 15.05 -19.42
N LEU A 87 -5.32 13.92 -18.89
CA LEU A 87 -5.80 12.80 -19.69
C LEU A 87 -6.94 13.22 -20.63
N HIS A 88 -7.89 14.01 -20.14
CA HIS A 88 -8.99 14.52 -20.96
C HIS A 88 -8.48 15.39 -22.12
N LEU A 89 -7.54 16.30 -21.87
CA LEU A 89 -6.95 17.14 -22.91
C LEU A 89 -6.14 16.32 -23.93
N GLU A 90 -5.43 15.31 -23.46
CA GLU A 90 -4.62 14.41 -24.30
C GLU A 90 -5.50 13.59 -25.24
N LEU A 91 -6.54 12.94 -24.72
CA LEU A 91 -7.52 12.22 -25.53
C LEU A 91 -8.25 13.15 -26.53
N GLY A 92 -8.57 14.38 -26.12
CA GLY A 92 -9.15 15.37 -27.01
C GLY A 92 -8.19 15.80 -28.15
N ARG A 93 -6.88 15.85 -27.91
CA ARG A 93 -5.88 16.09 -28.96
C ARG A 93 -5.82 14.93 -29.97
N LEU A 94 -6.00 13.71 -29.49
CA LEU A 94 -6.16 12.49 -30.30
C LEU A 94 -7.56 12.35 -30.90
N GLN A 95 -8.37 13.43 -30.93
CA GLN A 95 -9.71 13.48 -31.53
C GLN A 95 -10.74 12.48 -30.94
N PHE A 96 -10.46 11.86 -29.79
CA PHE A 96 -11.46 11.06 -29.09
C PHE A 96 -12.44 11.98 -28.38
N ARG A 97 -13.64 12.17 -28.94
CA ARG A 97 -14.65 13.07 -28.36
C ARG A 97 -15.41 12.43 -27.19
N GLU A 98 -15.60 11.12 -27.25
CA GLU A 98 -16.30 10.32 -26.24
C GLU A 98 -15.31 9.70 -25.23
N HIS A 99 -14.64 10.56 -24.47
CA HIS A 99 -13.55 10.18 -23.57
C HIS A 99 -13.94 9.10 -22.53
N TYR A 100 -15.17 9.17 -22.01
CA TYR A 100 -15.67 8.23 -21.00
C TYR A 100 -16.09 6.89 -21.63
N ALA A 101 -16.65 6.93 -22.84
CA ALA A 101 -16.99 5.72 -23.58
C ALA A 101 -15.72 4.95 -23.96
N LEU A 102 -14.68 5.66 -24.41
CA LEU A 102 -13.36 5.08 -24.68
C LEU A 102 -12.77 4.44 -23.42
N ALA A 103 -12.75 5.15 -22.30
CA ALA A 103 -12.25 4.59 -21.04
C ALA A 103 -13.05 3.36 -20.60
N SER A 104 -14.37 3.38 -20.81
CA SER A 104 -15.24 2.25 -20.47
C SER A 104 -15.00 1.04 -21.36
N GLU A 105 -14.74 1.26 -22.65
CA GLU A 105 -14.38 0.22 -23.62
C GLU A 105 -13.05 -0.43 -23.24
N VAL A 106 -12.02 0.38 -22.95
CA VAL A 106 -10.68 -0.11 -22.61
C VAL A 106 -10.69 -0.93 -21.32
N LEU A 107 -11.41 -0.47 -20.31
CA LEU A 107 -11.41 -1.09 -18.98
C LEU A 107 -12.51 -2.16 -18.82
N GLY A 108 -13.43 -2.28 -19.78
CA GLY A 108 -14.56 -3.22 -19.71
C GLY A 108 -15.56 -2.92 -18.59
N VAL A 109 -15.52 -1.73 -18.00
CA VAL A 109 -16.38 -1.28 -16.89
C VAL A 109 -16.92 0.11 -17.18
N GLU A 110 -18.06 0.46 -16.61
CA GLU A 110 -18.62 1.81 -16.77
C GLU A 110 -17.73 2.86 -16.08
N VAL A 111 -17.19 3.80 -16.85
CA VAL A 111 -16.38 4.92 -16.35
C VAL A 111 -17.20 6.21 -16.42
N THR A 112 -17.65 6.69 -15.27
CA THR A 112 -18.38 7.96 -15.16
C THR A 112 -17.47 9.17 -14.86
N SER A 113 -16.21 8.90 -14.46
CA SER A 113 -15.24 9.94 -14.12
C SER A 113 -13.80 9.46 -14.32
N LEU A 114 -13.03 10.19 -15.12
CA LEU A 114 -11.60 9.92 -15.31
C LEU A 114 -10.80 10.12 -14.01
N ALA A 115 -11.28 10.94 -13.08
CA ALA A 115 -10.61 11.18 -11.80
C ALA A 115 -10.72 10.00 -10.82
N ALA A 116 -11.61 9.05 -11.09
CA ALA A 116 -11.76 7.81 -10.32
C ALA A 116 -10.85 6.69 -10.82
N LEU A 117 -10.17 6.88 -11.97
CA LEU A 117 -9.24 5.91 -12.50
C LEU A 117 -8.00 5.81 -11.62
N THR A 118 -7.43 4.62 -11.53
CA THR A 118 -6.09 4.42 -10.98
C THR A 118 -5.03 4.91 -11.99
N ALA A 119 -3.78 5.04 -11.55
CA ALA A 119 -2.69 5.41 -12.45
C ALA A 119 -2.48 4.38 -13.58
N GLU A 120 -2.69 3.10 -13.27
CA GLU A 120 -2.58 1.98 -14.22
C GLU A 120 -3.70 2.04 -15.26
N ASP A 121 -4.96 2.20 -14.82
CA ASP A 121 -6.11 2.35 -15.72
C ASP A 121 -5.91 3.54 -16.68
N ALA A 122 -5.43 4.67 -16.15
CA ALA A 122 -5.16 5.86 -16.94
C ALA A 122 -4.00 5.68 -17.94
N ALA A 123 -3.04 4.80 -17.65
CA ALA A 123 -1.99 4.44 -18.60
C ALA A 123 -2.55 3.55 -19.72
N LEU A 124 -3.33 2.52 -19.37
CA LEU A 124 -3.98 1.64 -20.35
C LEU A 124 -4.87 2.42 -21.33
N VAL A 125 -5.65 3.37 -20.84
CA VAL A 125 -6.49 4.23 -21.69
C VAL A 125 -5.65 5.08 -22.63
N ARG A 126 -4.48 5.59 -22.19
CA ARG A 126 -3.56 6.33 -23.06
C ARG A 126 -2.94 5.42 -24.11
N ASP A 127 -2.41 4.28 -23.70
CA ASP A 127 -1.75 3.34 -24.60
C ASP A 127 -2.70 2.84 -25.69
N TYR A 128 -3.96 2.57 -25.33
CA TYR A 128 -4.99 2.22 -26.29
C TYR A 128 -5.29 3.38 -27.25
N ALA A 129 -5.48 4.59 -26.73
CA ALA A 129 -5.76 5.77 -27.55
C ALA A 129 -4.62 6.06 -28.55
N TYR A 130 -3.37 5.94 -28.12
CA TYR A 130 -2.20 6.06 -28.97
C TYR A 130 -2.10 4.92 -29.99
N GLY A 131 -2.36 3.68 -29.56
CA GLY A 131 -2.36 2.50 -30.43
C GLY A 131 -3.38 2.59 -31.57
N GLN A 132 -4.58 3.12 -31.30
CA GLN A 132 -5.61 3.38 -32.31
C GLN A 132 -5.18 4.45 -33.33
N TRP A 133 -4.25 5.33 -32.96
CA TRP A 133 -3.64 6.33 -33.83
C TRP A 133 -2.38 5.82 -34.55
N GLY A 134 -2.01 4.55 -34.38
CA GLY A 134 -0.79 3.97 -34.95
C GLY A 134 0.49 4.50 -34.29
N LEU A 135 0.38 5.12 -33.11
CA LEU A 135 1.49 5.58 -32.30
C LEU A 135 1.68 4.56 -31.17
N VAL A 136 2.79 3.82 -31.17
CA VAL A 136 3.12 2.99 -30.01
C VAL A 136 3.68 3.92 -28.94
N ALA A 137 3.01 3.99 -27.78
CA ALA A 137 3.51 4.69 -26.62
C ALA A 137 4.74 3.94 -26.07
N GLY A 138 5.93 4.36 -26.49
CA GLY A 138 7.20 3.91 -25.93
C GLY A 138 8.00 2.98 -26.83
N GLU A 139 8.86 3.57 -27.67
CA GLU A 139 10.16 2.97 -27.95
C GLU A 139 11.22 4.00 -27.56
N VAL A 140 11.72 3.90 -26.33
CA VAL A 140 12.99 4.51 -25.95
C VAL A 140 14.07 3.69 -26.64
N ALA A 141 14.62 4.26 -27.72
CA ALA A 141 15.81 3.73 -28.37
C ALA A 141 16.96 3.63 -27.35
N ALA A 142 17.59 2.45 -27.32
CA ALA A 142 18.75 2.10 -26.53
C ALA A 142 19.98 2.98 -26.85
#